data_AF-A0A6G3C2P4-F1
#
_entry.id   AF-A0A6G3C2P4-F1
#
_cell.length_a   1.000
_cell.length_b   1.000
_cell.length_c   1.000
_cell.angle_alpha   90.00
_cell.angle_beta   90.00
_cell.angle_gamma   90.00
#
_symmetry.space_group_name_H-M   'P 1'
#
loop_
_entity.id
_entity.type
_entity.pdbx_description
1 polymer ?
#
loop_
_entity_poly.entity_id
_entity_poly.type
_entity_poly.pdbx_seq_one_letter_code
_entity_poly.pdbx_strand_id
1 'polypeptide(L)'
;AMSVLQDTFAHKAIEFRSVLKMGRTQLQDAVPMTLGQEFSAFAVMIEEDRSRLAEAVELIHEINLGATAIGTGLNAPAGYAESAR
;
A
#
# COMPACT_ATOMS: atom_id res chain seq x y z
N ALA A 1 6.92 -4.88 -6.81
CA ALA A 1 7.90 -3.85 -6.37
C ALA A 1 7.76 -3.52 -4.88
N MET A 2 6.61 -3.03 -4.41
CA MET A 2 6.45 -2.63 -2.99
C MET A 2 6.62 -3.78 -1.98
N SER A 3 6.15 -5.00 -2.30
CA SER A 3 6.44 -6.16 -1.43
C SER A 3 7.93 -6.39 -1.26
N VAL A 4 8.67 -6.40 -2.37
CA VAL A 4 10.13 -6.57 -2.34
C VAL A 4 10.80 -5.49 -1.48
N LEU A 5 10.34 -4.24 -1.56
CA LEU A 5 10.85 -3.14 -0.75
C LEU A 5 10.51 -3.31 0.74
N GLN A 6 9.26 -3.66 1.08
CA GLN A 6 8.84 -3.96 2.45
C GLN A 6 9.69 -5.09 3.04
N ASP A 7 9.82 -6.20 2.32
CA ASP A 7 10.55 -7.38 2.76
C ASP A 7 12.04 -7.05 2.95
N THR A 8 12.60 -6.22 2.07
CA THR A 8 13.98 -5.74 2.20
C THR A 8 14.18 -4.88 3.45
N PHE A 9 13.27 -3.94 3.74
CA PHE A 9 13.34 -3.15 4.97
C PHE A 9 13.14 -4.01 6.23
N ALA A 10 12.23 -4.99 6.20
CA ALA A 10 12.01 -5.92 7.30
C ALA A 10 13.26 -6.77 7.58
N HIS A 11 13.92 -7.29 6.55
CA HIS A 11 15.19 -7.99 6.69
C HIS A 11 16.29 -7.09 7.28
N LYS A 12 16.40 -5.85 6.80
CA LYS A 12 17.36 -4.88 7.34
C LYS A 12 17.05 -4.47 8.78
N ALA A 13 15.79 -4.43 9.18
CA ALA A 13 15.41 -4.20 10.57
C ALA A 13 15.99 -5.27 11.50
N ILE A 14 15.95 -6.54 11.09
CA ILE A 14 16.52 -7.68 11.84
C ILE A 14 18.06 -7.62 11.85
N GLU A 15 18.68 -7.30 10.71
CA GLU A 15 20.13 -7.13 10.56
C GLU A 15 20.65 -6.04 11.50
N PHE A 16 19.92 -4.93 11.63
CA PHE A 16 20.31 -3.76 12.41
C PHE A 16 19.75 -3.72 13.84
N ARG A 17 19.14 -4.82 14.32
CA ARG A 17 18.46 -4.88 15.63
C ARG A 17 19.31 -4.42 16.82
N SER A 18 20.63 -4.60 16.74
CA SER A 18 21.57 -4.28 17.82
C SER A 18 22.41 -3.02 17.56
N VAL A 19 22.19 -2.33 16.44
CA VAL A 19 22.95 -1.12 16.10
C VAL A 19 22.32 0.08 16.80
N LEU A 20 22.90 0.52 17.92
CA LEU A 20 22.44 1.71 18.65
C LEU A 20 22.82 3.00 17.90
N LYS A 21 21.88 3.94 17.79
CA LYS A 21 22.07 5.25 17.16
C LYS A 21 21.36 6.35 17.96
N MET A 22 21.70 7.61 17.66
CA MET A 22 20.87 8.73 18.10
C MET A 22 19.65 8.92 17.21
N GLY A 23 18.46 8.91 17.81
CA GLY A 23 17.26 9.46 17.17
C GLY A 23 17.40 10.96 16.95
N ARG A 24 16.68 11.49 15.95
CA ARG A 24 16.59 12.92 15.67
C ARG A 24 15.15 13.38 15.55
N THR A 25 14.81 14.47 16.22
CA THR A 25 13.53 15.17 16.07
C THR A 25 13.83 16.63 15.75
N GLN A 26 13.10 17.21 14.79
CA GLN A 26 13.44 18.54 14.26
C GLN A 26 14.91 18.68 13.82
N LEU A 27 15.51 17.58 13.35
CA LEU A 27 16.93 17.45 13.00
C LEU A 27 17.94 17.65 14.16
N GLN A 28 17.47 17.75 15.40
CA GLN A 28 18.31 17.81 16.60
C GLN A 28 18.41 16.43 17.25
N ASP A 29 19.48 16.22 18.02
CA ASP A 29 19.67 14.98 18.78
C ASP A 29 18.54 14.81 19.81
N ALA A 30 17.96 13.61 19.86
CA ALA A 30 16.86 13.27 20.75
C ALA A 30 17.31 12.24 21.80
N VAL A 31 16.72 11.04 21.81
CA VAL A 31 17.09 9.92 22.69
C VAL A 31 17.55 8.71 21.87
N PRO A 32 18.38 7.81 22.44
CA PRO A 32 18.87 6.64 21.72
C PRO A 32 17.76 5.69 21.25
N MET A 33 18.00 5.04 20.12
CA MET A 33 17.18 3.96 19.55
C MET A 33 18.06 3.03 18.73
N THR A 34 17.56 1.89 18.27
CA THR A 34 18.30 1.04 17.33
C THR A 34 17.97 1.40 15.88
N LEU A 35 18.94 1.25 14.98
CA LEU A 35 18.70 1.38 13.55
C LEU A 35 17.70 0.33 13.05
N GLY A 36 17.63 -0.83 13.72
CA GLY A 36 16.60 -1.84 13.49
C GLY A 36 15.17 -1.32 13.76
N GLN A 37 14.96 -0.56 14.84
CA GLN A 37 13.66 0.07 15.13
C GLN A 37 13.25 1.07 14.04
N GLU A 38 14.20 1.86 13.53
CA GLU A 38 13.96 2.81 12.43
C GLU A 38 13.59 2.09 11.12
N PHE A 39 14.32 1.05 10.76
CA PHE A 39 14.01 0.24 9.56
C PHE A 39 12.71 -0.55 9.70
N SER A 40 12.35 -0.99 10.90
CA SER A 40 11.05 -1.62 11.16
C SER A 40 9.91 -0.63 10.88
N ALA A 41 10.06 0.63 11.25
CA ALA A 41 9.06 1.67 10.96
C ALA A 41 8.91 1.89 9.44
N PHE A 42 10.01 1.89 8.68
CA PHE A 42 9.94 1.96 7.22
C PHE A 42 9.19 0.78 6.61
N ALA A 43 9.43 -0.45 7.09
CA ALA A 43 8.71 -1.62 6.60
C ALA A 43 7.19 -1.52 6.85
N VAL A 44 6.79 -1.08 8.05
CA VAL A 44 5.37 -0.86 8.41
C VAL A 44 4.73 0.19 7.50
N MET A 45 5.40 1.32 7.23
CA MET A 45 4.83 2.34 6.33
C MET A 45 4.59 1.79 4.91
N ILE A 46 5.51 1.00 4.36
CA ILE A 46 5.32 0.38 3.04
C ILE A 46 4.18 -0.64 3.07
N GLU A 47 4.02 -1.39 4.16
CA GLU A 47 2.90 -2.33 4.33
C GLU A 47 1.53 -1.62 4.32
N GLU A 48 1.41 -0.52 5.05
CA GLU A 48 0.19 0.28 5.08
C GLU A 48 -0.12 0.87 3.70
N ASP A 49 0.89 1.40 3.01
CA ASP A 49 0.72 1.96 1.65
C ASP A 49 0.32 0.88 0.64
N ARG A 50 0.86 -0.34 0.76
CA ARG A 50 0.41 -1.48 -0.04
C ARG A 50 -1.07 -1.78 0.21
N SER A 51 -1.49 -1.75 1.47
CA SER A 51 -2.89 -2.01 1.83
C SER A 51 -3.83 -0.95 1.25
N ARG A 52 -3.44 0.33 1.29
CA ARG A 52 -4.18 1.44 0.67
C ARG A 52 -4.30 1.28 -0.85
N LEU A 53 -3.23 0.84 -1.52
CA LEU A 53 -3.28 0.58 -2.96
C LEU A 53 -4.16 -0.62 -3.30
N ALA A 54 -4.15 -1.67 -2.49
CA ALA A 54 -5.04 -2.82 -2.68
C ALA A 54 -6.52 -2.39 -2.61
N GLU A 55 -6.88 -1.54 -1.64
CA GLU A 55 -8.22 -0.95 -1.56
C GLU A 55 -8.57 -0.13 -2.82
N ALA A 56 -7.63 0.72 -3.28
CA ALA A 56 -7.84 1.52 -4.49
C ALA A 56 -8.04 0.65 -5.75
N VAL A 57 -7.36 -0.50 -5.83
CA VAL A 57 -7.51 -1.45 -6.94
C VAL A 57 -8.93 -2.02 -6.98
N GLU A 58 -9.51 -2.38 -5.83
CA GLU A 58 -10.89 -2.87 -5.77
C GLU A 58 -11.89 -1.85 -6.33
N LEU A 59 -11.69 -0.56 -6.05
CA LEU A 59 -12.53 0.52 -6.57
C LEU A 59 -12.37 0.73 -8.08
N ILE A 60 -11.17 0.46 -8.63
CA ILE A 60 -10.89 0.60 -10.07
C ILE A 60 -11.43 -0.59 -10.88
N HIS A 61 -11.60 -1.76 -10.26
CA HIS A 61 -12.22 -2.91 -10.91
C HIS A 61 -13.71 -2.72 -11.21
N GLU A 62 -14.37 -1.73 -10.59
CA GLU A 62 -15.73 -1.38 -10.96
C GLU A 62 -15.77 -0.69 -12.34
N ILE A 63 -16.33 -1.38 -13.33
CA ILE A 63 -16.46 -0.87 -14.69
C ILE A 63 -17.93 -0.63 -15.06
N ASN A 64 -18.19 0.42 -15.84
CA ASN A 64 -19.52 0.82 -16.26
C ASN A 64 -20.00 0.14 -17.56
N LEU A 65 -19.47 -1.03 -17.91
CA LEU A 65 -19.92 -1.76 -19.10
C LEU A 65 -21.39 -2.18 -18.93
N GLY A 66 -22.18 -1.95 -19.98
CA GLY A 66 -23.63 -2.17 -19.97
C GLY A 66 -24.44 -0.97 -19.47
N ALA A 67 -23.79 0.09 -18.98
CA ALA A 67 -24.47 1.33 -18.57
C ALA A 67 -25.03 2.12 -19.78
N THR A 68 -24.49 1.92 -20.98
CA THR A 68 -24.86 2.59 -22.26
C THR A 68 -24.64 4.12 -22.22
N ALA A 69 -25.42 4.91 -22.97
CA ALA A 69 -25.13 6.32 -23.22
C ALA A 69 -25.15 7.21 -21.96
N ILE A 70 -26.04 6.94 -21.00
CA ILE A 70 -26.24 7.78 -19.79
C ILE A 70 -26.46 6.98 -18.50
N GLY A 71 -26.16 5.67 -18.49
CA GLY A 71 -26.29 4.84 -17.29
C GLY A 71 -27.62 4.10 -17.12
N THR A 72 -28.56 4.23 -18.05
CA THR A 72 -29.88 3.57 -17.97
C THR A 72 -29.86 2.11 -18.42
N GLY A 73 -28.79 1.66 -19.08
CA GLY A 73 -28.75 0.34 -19.73
C GLY A 73 -29.61 0.24 -21.00
N LEU A 74 -30.15 1.34 -21.52
CA LEU A 74 -31.03 1.30 -22.70
C LEU A 74 -30.27 0.80 -23.93
N ASN A 75 -30.85 -0.18 -24.63
CA ASN A 75 -30.27 -0.91 -25.76
C ASN A 75 -29.14 -1.89 -25.41
N ALA A 76 -28.80 -2.10 -24.13
CA ALA A 76 -27.97 -3.25 -23.74
C ALA A 76 -28.82 -4.54 -23.81
N PRO A 77 -28.30 -5.64 -24.40
CA PRO A 77 -28.95 -6.95 -24.30
C PRO A 77 -29.10 -7.37 -22.84
N ALA A 78 -30.18 -8.09 -22.52
CA ALA A 78 -30.38 -8.64 -21.18
C ALA A 78 -29.21 -9.57 -20.80
N GLY A 79 -28.64 -9.37 -19.61
CA GLY A 79 -27.49 -10.15 -19.12
C GLY A 79 -26.12 -9.62 -19.53
N TYR A 80 -26.03 -8.56 -20.36
CA TYR A 80 -24.74 -8.03 -20.84
C TYR A 80 -23.90 -7.38 -19.73
N ALA A 81 -24.53 -6.66 -18.80
CA ALA A 81 -23.81 -6.01 -17.70
C ALA A 81 -23.24 -7.04 -16.72
N GLU A 82 -23.99 -8.11 -16.47
CA GLU A 82 -23.58 -9.22 -15.60
C GLU A 82 -22.45 -10.05 -16.21
N SER A 83 -22.43 -10.23 -17.54
CA SER A 83 -21.34 -10.95 -18.22
C SER A 83 -20.07 -10.13 -18.38
N ALA A 84 -20.15 -8.80 -18.20
CA ALA A 84 -19.03 -7.89 -18.28
C ALA A 84 -18.33 -7.64 -16.92
N ARG A 85 -18.90 -8.12 -15.81
CA ARG A 85 -18.28 -8.13 -14.48
C ARG A 85 -17.33 -9.32 -14.32
#